data_AF-A0A952RPX1-F1
#
_entry.id   AF-A0A952RPX1-F1
#
_cell.length_a   1.000
_cell.length_b   1.000
_cell.length_c   1.000
_cell.angle_alpha   90.00
_cell.angle_beta   90.00
_cell.angle_gamma   90.00
#
_symmetry.space_group_name_H-M   'P 1'
#
loop_
_entity.id
_entity.type
_entity.pdbx_description
1 polymer ?
#
loop_
_entity_poly.entity_id
_entity_poly.type
_entity_poly.pdbx_seq_one_letter_code
_entity_poly.pdbx_strand_id
1 'polypeptide(L)'
;MSAPVSARRGPESAFEHPAFESLYARVLRDVADHRLDERTRKAAARALAFLLRENIDEAVVTDVLTAVHRSLDLAAVVRSLLLGLRDALGDHERITEWTRRAADRAHAQGHVETFVSAVRVLIGLRDFDGAMPTSWQLAIIRASEDPRLRRRLLHIADGYARRFGSHARWGKTVRAGFISGAVADGSTVGREDPCTAP
;
A
#
# COMPACT_ATOMS: atom_id res chain seq x y z
N MET A 1 -44.77 16.01 -37.92
CA MET A 1 -43.49 15.57 -38.51
C MET A 1 -42.47 15.55 -37.37
N SER A 2 -42.24 14.38 -36.79
CA SER A 2 -41.34 14.21 -35.64
C SER A 2 -39.94 13.89 -36.16
N ALA A 3 -38.95 14.67 -35.74
CA ALA A 3 -37.54 14.42 -36.04
C ALA A 3 -37.04 13.15 -35.32
N PRO A 4 -36.16 12.35 -35.93
CA PRO A 4 -35.60 11.19 -35.27
C PRO A 4 -34.63 11.63 -34.17
N VAL A 5 -34.83 11.07 -32.98
CA VAL A 5 -33.91 11.16 -31.84
C VAL A 5 -32.63 10.42 -32.22
N SER A 6 -31.56 11.16 -32.49
CA SER A 6 -30.21 10.62 -32.57
C SER A 6 -29.88 9.95 -31.24
N ALA A 7 -29.88 8.62 -31.24
CA ALA A 7 -29.29 7.83 -30.17
C ALA A 7 -27.82 8.26 -30.03
N ARG A 8 -27.50 8.99 -28.96
CA ARG A 8 -26.11 9.13 -28.51
C ARG A 8 -25.62 7.71 -28.23
N ARG A 9 -24.80 7.17 -29.12
CA ARG A 9 -23.93 6.04 -28.79
C ARG A 9 -23.19 6.44 -27.50
N GLY A 10 -23.34 5.65 -26.44
CA GLY A 10 -22.46 5.74 -25.29
C GLY A 10 -21.01 5.58 -25.76
N PRO A 11 -20.02 6.04 -24.99
CA PRO A 11 -18.63 5.85 -25.36
C PRO A 11 -18.41 4.36 -25.63
N GLU A 12 -18.21 4.00 -26.90
CA GLU A 12 -17.66 2.71 -27.29
C GLU A 12 -16.40 2.56 -26.45
N SER A 13 -16.39 1.56 -25.56
CA SER A 13 -15.28 1.25 -24.68
C SER A 13 -14.01 1.26 -25.53
N ALA A 14 -13.07 2.14 -25.24
CA ALA A 14 -11.81 2.28 -25.98
C ALA A 14 -10.91 1.01 -25.92
N PHE A 15 -11.45 -0.11 -25.44
CA PHE A 15 -10.76 -1.29 -24.94
C PHE A 15 -11.17 -2.61 -25.59
N GLU A 16 -11.97 -2.60 -26.67
CA GLU A 16 -11.94 -3.73 -27.63
C GLU A 16 -10.66 -3.70 -28.50
N HIS A 17 -9.57 -3.13 -28.00
CA HIS A 17 -8.31 -3.02 -28.71
C HIS A 17 -7.31 -4.07 -28.19
N PRO A 18 -6.98 -5.11 -28.97
CA PRO A 18 -6.13 -6.25 -28.55
C PRO A 18 -4.77 -5.86 -27.95
N ALA A 19 -4.26 -4.67 -28.29
CA ALA A 19 -3.04 -4.12 -27.75
C ALA A 19 -3.09 -3.91 -26.21
N PHE A 20 -4.24 -3.52 -25.65
CA PHE A 20 -4.36 -3.29 -24.21
C PHE A 20 -4.35 -4.57 -23.40
N GLU A 21 -5.08 -5.60 -23.85
CA GLU A 21 -5.03 -6.94 -23.23
C GLU A 21 -3.61 -7.52 -23.26
N SER A 22 -2.90 -7.34 -24.38
CA SER A 22 -1.51 -7.80 -24.51
C SER A 22 -0.55 -7.10 -23.54
N LEU A 23 -0.76 -5.80 -23.31
CA LEU A 23 0.04 -5.02 -22.37
C LEU A 23 -0.25 -5.42 -20.93
N TYR A 24 -1.54 -5.54 -20.56
CA TYR A 24 -1.97 -5.97 -19.23
C TYR A 24 -1.40 -7.34 -18.87
N ALA A 25 -1.58 -8.34 -19.74
CA ALA A 25 -1.07 -9.68 -19.52
C ALA A 25 0.46 -9.70 -19.36
N ARG A 26 1.17 -8.85 -20.10
CA ARG A 26 2.63 -8.70 -19.98
C ARG A 26 3.03 -8.09 -18.63
N VAL A 27 2.46 -6.95 -18.24
CA VAL A 27 2.85 -6.33 -16.96
C VAL A 27 2.47 -7.20 -15.77
N LEU A 28 1.35 -7.91 -15.81
CA LEU A 28 0.97 -8.86 -14.77
C LEU A 28 2.00 -9.99 -14.62
N ARG A 29 2.46 -10.55 -15.76
CA ARG A 29 3.51 -11.57 -15.79
C ARG A 29 4.81 -11.03 -15.22
N ASP A 30 5.25 -9.86 -15.69
CA ASP A 30 6.52 -9.25 -15.29
C ASP A 30 6.53 -8.90 -13.78
N VAL A 31 5.40 -8.50 -13.21
CA VAL A 31 5.26 -8.26 -11.76
C VAL A 31 5.50 -9.54 -10.96
N ALA A 32 4.92 -10.66 -11.41
CA ALA A 32 4.94 -11.94 -10.72
C ALA A 32 6.19 -12.80 -11.02
N ASP A 33 7.04 -12.40 -11.96
CA ASP A 33 8.23 -13.17 -12.35
C ASP A 33 9.41 -12.90 -11.41
N HIS A 34 9.69 -13.87 -10.53
CA HIS A 34 10.81 -13.83 -9.59
C HIS A 34 12.19 -13.86 -10.25
N ARG A 35 12.29 -14.16 -11.55
CA ARG A 35 13.54 -14.16 -12.30
C ARG A 35 13.95 -12.76 -12.76
N LEU A 36 12.99 -11.82 -12.80
CA LEU A 36 13.26 -10.42 -13.13
C LEU A 36 13.79 -9.66 -11.92
N ASP A 37 14.63 -8.67 -12.19
CA ASP A 37 15.19 -7.82 -11.15
C ASP A 37 14.11 -6.93 -10.49
N GLU A 38 14.42 -6.45 -9.29
CA GLU A 38 13.51 -5.64 -8.48
C GLU A 38 13.07 -4.34 -9.19
N ARG A 39 13.95 -3.70 -9.96
CA ARG A 39 13.64 -2.45 -10.67
C ARG A 39 12.60 -2.71 -11.78
N THR A 40 12.77 -3.79 -12.53
CA THR A 40 11.84 -4.21 -13.59
C THR A 40 10.47 -4.56 -13.01
N ARG A 41 10.42 -5.37 -11.95
CA ARG A 41 9.16 -5.72 -11.27
C ARG A 41 8.45 -4.49 -10.69
N LYS A 42 9.18 -3.54 -10.10
CA LYS A 42 8.62 -2.25 -9.63
C LYS A 42 8.05 -1.40 -10.77
N ALA A 43 8.74 -1.33 -11.91
CA ALA A 43 8.26 -0.58 -13.07
C ALA A 43 6.97 -1.20 -13.62
N ALA A 44 6.93 -2.52 -13.76
CA ALA A 44 5.74 -3.26 -14.16
C ALA A 44 4.57 -3.05 -13.18
N ALA A 45 4.83 -3.05 -11.87
CA ALA A 45 3.78 -2.81 -10.85
C ALA A 45 3.18 -1.41 -10.93
N ARG A 46 3.98 -0.39 -11.25
CA ARG A 46 3.49 0.98 -11.46
C ARG A 46 2.68 1.10 -12.75
N ALA A 47 3.14 0.46 -13.81
CA ALA A 47 2.41 0.41 -15.07
C ALA A 47 1.06 -0.29 -14.89
N LEU A 48 1.04 -1.43 -14.20
CA LEU A 48 -0.19 -2.15 -13.86
C LEU A 48 -1.12 -1.29 -13.00
N ALA A 49 -0.61 -0.64 -11.95
CA ALA A 49 -1.41 0.26 -11.13
C ALA A 49 -2.03 1.44 -11.92
N PHE A 50 -1.34 1.94 -12.94
CA PHE A 50 -1.88 2.94 -13.86
C PHE A 50 -2.99 2.35 -14.74
N LEU A 51 -2.77 1.17 -15.34
CA LEU A 51 -3.75 0.52 -16.21
C LEU A 51 -5.06 0.18 -15.48
N LEU A 52 -5.00 -0.16 -14.19
CA LEU A 52 -6.20 -0.47 -13.40
C LEU A 52 -7.21 0.67 -13.32
N ARG A 53 -6.79 1.92 -13.50
CA ARG A 53 -7.70 3.08 -13.44
C ARG A 53 -8.62 3.19 -14.64
N GLU A 54 -8.22 2.61 -15.76
CA GLU A 54 -8.91 2.75 -17.04
C GLU A 54 -9.95 1.66 -17.26
N ASN A 55 -9.71 0.45 -16.73
CA ASN A 55 -10.64 -0.66 -16.84
C ASN A 55 -10.39 -1.68 -15.72
N ILE A 56 -11.41 -1.94 -14.92
CA ILE A 56 -11.35 -2.93 -13.84
C ILE A 56 -12.61 -3.77 -13.80
N ASP A 57 -12.42 -5.07 -13.95
CA ASP A 57 -13.44 -6.08 -13.74
C ASP A 57 -13.00 -7.10 -12.67
N GLU A 58 -13.85 -8.06 -12.37
CA GLU A 58 -13.57 -9.06 -11.33
C GLU A 58 -12.41 -10.02 -11.70
N ALA A 59 -12.21 -10.29 -12.99
CA ALA A 59 -11.11 -11.14 -13.46
C ALA A 59 -9.76 -10.42 -13.26
N VAL A 60 -9.69 -9.16 -13.67
CA VAL A 60 -8.54 -8.27 -13.48
C VAL A 60 -8.20 -8.14 -12.00
N VAL A 61 -9.19 -7.91 -11.13
CA VAL A 61 -8.98 -7.86 -9.68
C VAL A 61 -8.35 -9.16 -9.17
N THR A 62 -8.88 -10.31 -9.58
CA THR A 62 -8.37 -11.63 -9.15
C THR A 62 -6.92 -11.85 -9.56
N ASP A 63 -6.58 -11.45 -10.78
CA ASP A 63 -5.22 -11.52 -11.31
C ASP A 63 -4.25 -10.63 -10.52
N VAL A 64 -4.64 -9.38 -10.24
CA VAL A 64 -3.81 -8.46 -9.44
C VAL A 64 -3.61 -8.98 -8.02
N LEU A 65 -4.64 -9.51 -7.37
CA LEU A 65 -4.52 -10.10 -6.05
C LEU A 65 -3.59 -11.32 -6.05
N THR A 66 -3.63 -12.11 -7.12
CA THR A 66 -2.67 -13.20 -7.33
C THR A 66 -1.24 -12.67 -7.48
N ALA A 67 -1.05 -11.59 -8.24
CA ALA A 67 0.24 -10.93 -8.40
C ALA A 67 0.77 -10.33 -7.08
N VAL A 68 -0.11 -9.76 -6.24
CA VAL A 68 0.20 -9.30 -4.88
C VAL A 68 0.75 -10.46 -4.05
N HIS A 69 0.05 -11.60 -4.01
CA HIS A 69 0.49 -12.76 -3.23
C HIS A 69 1.80 -13.37 -3.72
N ARG A 70 2.08 -13.32 -5.03
CA ARG A 70 3.34 -13.79 -5.61
C ARG A 70 4.51 -12.82 -5.41
N SER A 71 4.22 -11.57 -5.04
CA SER A 71 5.22 -10.51 -4.92
C SER A 71 5.45 -10.05 -3.49
N LEU A 72 5.10 -10.88 -2.50
CA LEU A 72 5.25 -10.54 -1.07
C LEU A 72 6.71 -10.32 -0.67
N ASP A 73 7.67 -10.79 -1.46
CA ASP A 73 9.09 -10.51 -1.32
C ASP A 73 9.46 -9.05 -1.61
N LEU A 74 8.62 -8.30 -2.36
CA LEU A 74 8.87 -6.92 -2.76
C LEU A 74 7.80 -5.95 -2.25
N ALA A 75 8.06 -5.33 -1.09
CA ALA A 75 7.15 -4.39 -0.44
C ALA A 75 6.65 -3.25 -1.34
N ALA A 76 7.53 -2.73 -2.21
CA ALA A 76 7.18 -1.65 -3.14
C ALA A 76 6.18 -2.10 -4.21
N VAL A 77 6.32 -3.33 -4.72
CA VAL A 77 5.41 -3.92 -5.72
C VAL A 77 4.04 -4.08 -5.09
N VAL A 78 3.95 -4.78 -3.96
CA VAL A 78 2.70 -5.02 -3.23
C VAL A 78 1.99 -3.70 -2.92
N ARG A 79 2.73 -2.71 -2.42
CA ARG A 79 2.17 -1.39 -2.13
C ARG A 79 1.60 -0.71 -3.39
N SER A 80 2.33 -0.75 -4.51
CA SER A 80 1.87 -0.16 -5.78
C SER A 80 0.58 -0.82 -6.26
N LEU A 81 0.48 -2.14 -6.20
CA LEU A 81 -0.72 -2.86 -6.63
C LEU A 81 -1.92 -2.58 -5.71
N LEU A 82 -1.73 -2.61 -4.38
CA LEU A 82 -2.82 -2.31 -3.44
C LEU A 82 -3.34 -0.88 -3.58
N LEU A 83 -2.45 0.09 -3.80
CA LEU A 83 -2.85 1.47 -4.08
C LEU A 83 -3.54 1.60 -5.45
N GLY A 84 -3.07 0.87 -6.47
CA GLY A 84 -3.72 0.82 -7.78
C GLY A 84 -5.15 0.28 -7.68
N LEU A 85 -5.36 -0.81 -6.96
CA LEU A 85 -6.70 -1.37 -6.71
C LEU A 85 -7.60 -0.37 -5.95
N ARG A 86 -7.08 0.28 -4.90
CA ARG A 86 -7.82 1.30 -4.16
C ARG A 86 -8.19 2.49 -5.06
N ASP A 87 -7.27 2.97 -5.86
CA ASP A 87 -7.52 4.13 -6.73
C ASP A 87 -8.54 3.78 -7.84
N ALA A 88 -8.57 2.52 -8.30
CA ALA A 88 -9.50 2.04 -9.32
C ALA A 88 -10.91 1.71 -8.80
N LEU A 89 -11.02 1.11 -7.61
CA LEU A 89 -12.29 0.67 -7.02
C LEU A 89 -12.87 1.67 -6.00
N GLY A 90 -12.10 2.70 -5.65
CA GLY A 90 -12.38 3.56 -4.50
C GLY A 90 -12.07 2.88 -3.16
N ASP A 91 -12.43 3.55 -2.07
CA ASP A 91 -12.37 2.99 -0.71
C ASP A 91 -13.55 2.01 -0.50
N HIS A 92 -13.55 0.89 -1.23
CA HIS A 92 -14.50 -0.19 -1.07
C HIS A 92 -14.04 -1.12 0.06
N GLU A 93 -14.96 -1.59 0.91
CA GLU A 93 -14.72 -2.56 1.99
C GLU A 93 -13.84 -3.77 1.57
N ARG A 94 -14.00 -4.25 0.32
CA ARG A 94 -13.18 -5.35 -0.24
C ARG A 94 -11.68 -5.02 -0.25
N ILE A 95 -11.29 -3.77 -0.51
CA ILE A 95 -9.88 -3.33 -0.48
C ILE A 95 -9.29 -3.46 0.92
N THR A 96 -10.07 -3.12 1.95
CA THR A 96 -9.66 -3.27 3.35
C THR A 96 -9.38 -4.73 3.68
N GLU A 97 -10.29 -5.62 3.31
CA GLU A 97 -10.14 -7.06 3.53
C GLU A 97 -8.96 -7.65 2.75
N TRP A 98 -8.79 -7.30 1.47
CA TRP A 98 -7.65 -7.78 0.68
C TRP A 98 -6.31 -7.27 1.21
N THR A 99 -6.26 -5.99 1.61
CA THR A 99 -5.07 -5.41 2.23
C THR A 99 -4.75 -6.10 3.55
N ARG A 100 -5.77 -6.44 4.35
CA ARG A 100 -5.63 -7.21 5.60
C ARG A 100 -5.03 -8.59 5.33
N ARG A 101 -5.57 -9.33 4.35
CA ARG A 101 -5.04 -10.64 3.95
C ARG A 101 -3.60 -10.58 3.44
N ALA A 102 -3.26 -9.55 2.67
CA ALA A 102 -1.88 -9.34 2.22
C ALA A 102 -0.93 -9.08 3.40
N ALA A 103 -1.36 -8.29 4.38
CA ALA A 103 -0.59 -8.05 5.61
C ALA A 103 -0.44 -9.33 6.45
N ASP A 104 -1.52 -10.08 6.66
CA ASP A 104 -1.47 -11.36 7.39
C ASP A 104 -0.52 -12.36 6.74
N ARG A 105 -0.58 -12.49 5.41
CA ARG A 105 0.28 -13.41 4.67
C ARG A 105 1.74 -12.98 4.70
N ALA A 106 2.01 -11.69 4.51
CA ALA A 106 3.36 -11.14 4.64
C ALA A 106 3.93 -11.36 6.03
N HIS A 107 3.11 -11.17 7.08
CA HIS A 107 3.50 -11.43 8.46
C HIS A 107 3.83 -12.91 8.69
N ALA A 108 2.95 -13.81 8.26
CA ALA A 108 3.12 -15.25 8.41
C ALA A 108 4.36 -15.80 7.69
N GLN A 109 4.73 -15.18 6.55
CA GLN A 109 5.90 -15.56 5.76
C GLN A 109 7.19 -14.84 6.16
N GLY A 110 7.15 -13.96 7.16
CA GLY A 110 8.34 -13.21 7.61
C GLY A 110 8.77 -12.08 6.67
N HIS A 111 7.93 -11.66 5.72
CA HIS A 111 8.19 -10.52 4.83
C HIS A 111 7.89 -9.19 5.55
N VAL A 112 8.75 -8.81 6.50
CA VAL A 112 8.54 -7.67 7.41
C VAL A 112 8.27 -6.36 6.67
N GLU A 113 9.06 -6.03 5.64
CA GLU A 113 8.87 -4.77 4.90
C GLU A 113 7.52 -4.69 4.19
N THR A 114 7.07 -5.81 3.63
CA THR A 114 5.78 -5.94 2.95
C THR A 114 4.64 -5.86 3.94
N PHE A 115 4.74 -6.55 5.09
CA PHE A 115 3.79 -6.45 6.18
C PHE A 115 3.62 -4.99 6.64
N VAL A 116 4.71 -4.31 6.95
CA VAL A 116 4.71 -2.89 7.36
C VAL A 116 4.09 -1.99 6.27
N SER A 117 4.36 -2.28 5.00
CA SER A 117 3.83 -1.49 3.89
C SER A 117 2.33 -1.72 3.68
N ALA A 118 1.85 -2.96 3.80
CA ALA A 118 0.44 -3.29 3.74
C ALA A 118 -0.34 -2.67 4.91
N VAL A 119 0.20 -2.74 6.15
CA VAL A 119 -0.38 -2.06 7.31
C VAL A 119 -0.49 -0.55 7.08
N ARG A 120 0.53 0.08 6.49
CA ARG A 120 0.47 1.50 6.13
C ARG A 120 -0.65 1.81 5.16
N VAL A 121 -0.86 0.96 4.15
CA VAL A 121 -1.98 1.11 3.21
C VAL A 121 -3.29 0.97 3.96
N LEU A 122 -3.45 -0.07 4.79
CA LEU A 122 -4.65 -0.35 5.58
C LEU A 122 -5.08 0.84 6.46
N ILE A 123 -4.13 1.46 7.16
CA ILE A 123 -4.37 2.66 7.98
C ILE A 123 -4.87 3.85 7.15
N GLY A 124 -4.63 3.85 5.84
CA GLY A 124 -5.12 4.87 4.93
C GLY A 124 -6.51 4.61 4.35
N LEU A 125 -7.07 3.40 4.49
CA LEU A 125 -8.35 3.01 3.87
C LEU A 125 -9.54 3.39 4.74
N ARG A 126 -10.51 4.15 4.23
CA ARG A 126 -11.65 4.68 5.01
C ARG A 126 -12.40 3.65 5.86
N ASP A 127 -12.57 2.43 5.35
CA ASP A 127 -13.34 1.38 6.03
C ASP A 127 -12.55 0.60 7.08
N PHE A 128 -11.25 0.85 7.22
CA PHE A 128 -10.49 0.26 8.32
C PHE A 128 -10.88 0.90 9.66
N ASP A 129 -11.33 0.07 10.60
CA ASP A 129 -11.80 0.44 11.94
C ASP A 129 -10.68 0.73 12.95
N GLY A 130 -9.42 0.45 12.58
CA GLY A 130 -8.26 0.59 13.45
C GLY A 130 -7.93 -0.68 14.24
N ALA A 131 -8.76 -1.72 14.21
CA ALA A 131 -8.53 -2.93 14.99
C ALA A 131 -7.30 -3.70 14.50
N MET A 132 -6.21 -3.61 15.25
CA MET A 132 -4.98 -4.36 14.99
C MET A 132 -4.87 -5.60 15.90
N PRO A 133 -4.71 -6.81 15.32
CA PRO A 133 -4.40 -8.00 16.10
C PRO A 133 -3.16 -7.82 16.97
N THR A 134 -3.14 -8.41 18.17
CA THR A 134 -1.98 -8.33 19.09
C THR A 134 -0.70 -8.82 18.43
N SER A 135 -0.77 -9.85 17.58
CA SER A 135 0.36 -10.36 16.81
C SER A 135 0.98 -9.28 15.91
N TRP A 136 0.16 -8.50 15.22
CA TRP A 136 0.61 -7.38 14.39
C TRP A 136 1.25 -6.27 15.21
N GLN A 137 0.63 -5.93 16.35
CA GLN A 137 1.18 -4.92 17.27
C GLN A 137 2.59 -5.30 17.73
N LEU A 138 2.79 -6.58 18.13
CA LEU A 138 4.09 -7.10 18.54
C LEU A 138 5.08 -7.19 17.36
N ALA A 139 4.61 -7.51 16.16
CA ALA A 139 5.45 -7.51 14.96
C ALA A 139 5.94 -6.09 14.61
N ILE A 140 5.07 -5.08 14.72
CA ILE A 140 5.41 -3.68 14.52
C ILE A 140 6.44 -3.19 15.56
N ILE A 141 6.24 -3.54 16.83
CA ILE A 141 7.19 -3.19 17.90
C ILE A 141 8.57 -3.80 17.60
N ARG A 142 8.63 -5.10 17.31
CA ARG A 142 9.91 -5.77 16.97
C ARG A 142 10.54 -5.17 15.71
N ALA A 143 9.76 -4.90 14.67
CA ALA A 143 10.27 -4.27 13.46
C ALA A 143 10.81 -2.84 13.69
N SER A 144 10.44 -2.16 14.78
CA SER A 144 10.98 -0.84 15.12
C SER A 144 12.40 -0.85 15.66
N GLU A 145 12.89 -2.03 16.04
CA GLU A 145 14.28 -2.24 16.43
C GLU A 145 15.21 -2.17 15.21
N ASP A 146 14.71 -2.51 14.01
CA ASP A 146 15.43 -2.36 12.75
C ASP A 146 15.60 -0.86 12.38
N PRO A 147 16.84 -0.35 12.34
CA PRO A 147 17.12 1.04 11.98
C PRO A 147 16.54 1.46 10.63
N ARG A 148 16.46 0.55 9.66
CA ARG A 148 15.96 0.82 8.30
C ARG A 148 14.45 1.10 8.29
N LEU A 149 13.71 0.50 9.23
CA LEU A 149 12.26 0.59 9.30
C LEU A 149 11.78 1.61 10.32
N ARG A 150 12.63 1.98 11.29
CA ARG A 150 12.28 2.83 12.44
C ARG A 150 11.55 4.11 12.04
N ARG A 151 12.08 4.89 11.09
CA ARG A 151 11.43 6.14 10.61
C ARG A 151 10.09 5.88 9.93
N ARG A 152 9.98 4.81 9.13
CA ARG A 152 8.74 4.43 8.47
C ARG A 152 7.67 4.03 9.49
N LEU A 153 8.05 3.28 10.52
CA LEU A 153 7.17 2.86 11.60
C LEU A 153 6.71 4.02 12.49
N LEU A 154 7.56 5.01 12.73
CA LEU A 154 7.15 6.25 13.39
C LEU A 154 6.04 6.97 12.61
N HIS A 155 6.21 7.12 11.28
CA HIS A 155 5.17 7.73 10.44
C HIS A 155 3.86 6.92 10.42
N ILE A 156 3.95 5.59 10.51
CA ILE A 156 2.79 4.70 10.63
C ILE A 156 2.09 4.90 11.97
N ALA A 157 2.82 4.93 13.08
CA ALA A 157 2.28 5.18 14.41
C ALA A 157 1.59 6.56 14.50
N ASP A 158 2.21 7.59 13.91
CA ASP A 158 1.63 8.93 13.88
C ASP A 158 0.39 9.01 12.98
N GLY A 159 0.42 8.34 11.83
CA GLY A 159 -0.75 8.24 10.93
C GLY A 159 -1.91 7.54 11.60
N TYR A 160 -1.64 6.43 12.31
CA TYR A 160 -2.63 5.72 13.09
C TYR A 160 -3.22 6.63 14.18
N ALA A 161 -2.37 7.32 14.95
CA ALA A 161 -2.83 8.17 16.03
C ALA A 161 -3.68 9.37 15.56
N ARG A 162 -3.29 9.99 14.43
CA ARG A 162 -4.10 11.07 13.84
C ARG A 162 -5.50 10.60 13.44
N ARG A 163 -5.63 9.34 13.00
CA ARG A 163 -6.88 8.82 12.48
C ARG A 163 -7.79 8.23 13.56
N PHE A 164 -7.22 7.45 14.47
CA PHE A 164 -7.99 6.65 15.45
C PHE A 164 -7.90 7.22 16.88
N GLY A 165 -7.25 8.37 17.06
CA GLY A 165 -7.04 8.98 18.38
C GLY A 165 -5.81 8.41 19.08
N SER A 166 -5.82 8.39 20.42
CA SER A 166 -4.63 8.12 21.23
C SER A 166 -3.81 6.94 20.72
N HIS A 167 -2.48 7.05 20.79
CA HIS A 167 -1.57 5.99 20.40
C HIS A 167 -1.97 4.69 21.10
N ALA A 168 -2.44 3.71 20.30
CA ALA A 168 -2.49 2.33 20.74
C ALA A 168 -1.13 1.98 21.37
N ARG A 169 -1.11 1.08 22.36
CA ARG A 169 0.07 0.78 23.18
C ARG A 169 1.34 0.61 22.34
N TRP A 170 1.24 -0.06 21.19
CA TRP A 170 2.33 -0.24 20.25
C TRP A 170 2.89 1.07 19.68
N GLY A 171 2.05 2.05 19.34
CA GLY A 171 2.47 3.35 18.80
C GLY A 171 3.27 4.17 19.83
N LYS A 172 2.90 4.08 21.11
CA LYS A 172 3.68 4.69 22.21
C LYS A 172 5.06 4.04 22.33
N THR A 173 5.12 2.71 22.26
CA THR A 173 6.37 1.95 22.32
C THR A 173 7.29 2.27 21.15
N VAL A 174 6.78 2.29 19.92
CA VAL A 174 7.56 2.66 18.72
C VAL A 174 8.16 4.07 18.86
N ARG A 175 7.36 5.03 19.35
CA ARG A 175 7.84 6.40 19.56
C ARG A 175 8.89 6.49 20.66
N ALA A 176 8.71 5.79 21.78
CA ALA A 176 9.70 5.75 22.86
C ALA A 176 11.03 5.17 22.37
N GLY A 177 11.00 4.06 21.62
CA GLY A 177 12.20 3.45 21.04
C GLY A 177 12.92 4.37 20.04
N PHE A 178 12.17 5.18 19.27
CA PHE A 178 12.77 6.18 18.38
C PHE A 178 13.53 7.27 19.15
N ILE A 179 12.92 7.82 20.20
CA ILE A 179 13.55 8.88 21.02
C ILE A 179 14.80 8.34 21.71
N SER A 180 14.73 7.17 22.34
CA SER A 180 15.88 6.54 23.00
C SER A 180 17.00 6.20 22.02
N GLY A 181 16.67 5.72 20.82
CA GLY A 181 17.66 5.43 19.77
C GLY A 181 18.34 6.68 19.21
N ALA A 182 17.59 7.77 18.97
CA ALA A 182 18.16 9.03 18.49
C ALA A 182 19.15 9.66 19.48
N VAL A 183 18.87 9.53 20.78
CA VAL A 183 19.77 9.98 21.85
C VAL A 183 21.04 9.12 21.91
N ALA A 184 20.94 7.81 21.69
CA ALA A 184 22.10 6.91 21.67
C ALA A 184 23.01 7.11 20.44
N ASP A 185 22.42 7.44 19.28
CA ASP A 185 23.14 7.63 18.02
C ASP A 185 23.75 9.05 17.87
N GLY A 186 23.67 9.90 18.90
CA GLY A 186 24.21 11.26 18.87
C GLY A 186 23.51 12.22 17.89
N SER A 187 22.44 11.79 17.23
CA SER A 187 21.58 12.63 16.41
C SER A 187 20.63 13.39 17.32
N THR A 188 21.05 14.56 17.78
CA THR A 188 20.15 15.50 18.44
C THR A 188 19.00 15.80 17.49
N VAL A 189 17.78 15.45 17.91
CA VAL A 189 16.56 15.93 17.26
C VAL A 189 16.60 17.45 17.43
N GLY A 190 17.06 18.14 16.40
CA GLY A 190 17.17 19.59 16.35
C GLY A 190 15.81 20.19 16.69
N ARG A 191 15.73 20.72 17.92
CA ARG A 191 14.70 21.67 18.31
C ARG A 191 15.05 22.94 17.55
N GLU A 192 14.33 23.22 16.47
CA GLU A 192 14.37 24.55 15.86
C GLU A 192 13.79 25.51 16.91
N ASP A 193 14.69 26.19 17.62
CA ASP A 193 14.31 27.32 18.46
C ASP A 193 13.80 28.44 17.54
N PRO A 194 12.64 29.04 17.83
CA PRO A 194 12.17 30.18 17.07
C PRO A 194 13.12 31.37 17.33
N CYS A 195 13.86 31.76 16.30
CA CYS A 195 14.57 33.04 16.28
C CYS A 195 13.58 34.17 16.56
N THR A 196 13.67 34.74 17.76
CA THR A 196 13.27 36.12 18.04
C THR A 196 14.15 37.05 17.21
N ALA A 197 13.55 37.73 16.25
CA ALA A 197 14.16 38.87 15.58
C ALA A 197 13.93 40.15 16.42
N PRO A 198 14.87 41.12 16.39
CA PRO A 198 14.85 42.34 17.20
C PRO A 198 13.76 43.33 16.79
#